data_AF-A0A661ZQA7-F1
#
_entry.id   AF-A0A661ZQA7-F1
#
_cell.length_a   1.000
_cell.length_b   1.000
_cell.length_c   1.000
_cell.angle_alpha   90.00
_cell.angle_beta   90.00
_cell.angle_gamma   90.00
#
_symmetry.space_group_name_H-M   'P 1'
#
loop_
_entity.id
_entity.type
_entity.pdbx_description
1 polymer ?
#
loop_
_entity_poly.entity_id
_entity_poly.type
_entity_poly.pdbx_seq_one_letter_code
_entity_poly.pdbx_strand_id
1 'polypeptide(L)'
;LTVDDFALKGTRVELIGLDANFYGLLSNFAEIKGYLKEVVPLHFDKKNFKWSETIEQRIIDECKEHNATFELIDLNLQVNGVVEDLYRPYKDSDFHNASPREPHFEILKKGNTFIGIVWGCLNSTRNKIWTKELRGFLLKKQGFAIGRRENLVSYFGQRTHFDRYVGEVVIVNSNLLPNASRNDLEYSPLRTLFYSNLKDAGSNFNTISSNFQASDKASTEISEYTNKVKAITGAFSPFSENTEDLVHYIIELDGIKKKVESIIKRKSFGKDDEKEKEAKSLKILTESLKKEIQNTIDNLISKKKKRKSLGKGISKNQIAKELSEIDTSKADVKQYDSFVELLTDLDFDLTEELKAIFFLLDESFIQGYSENAEQYQEILHELKSKINDLNI
;
A
#
# COMPACT_ATOMS: atom_id res chain seq x y z
N LEU A 1 -30.47 35.32 -14.52
CA LEU A 1 -31.07 33.98 -14.42
C LEU A 1 -32.58 34.16 -14.41
N THR A 2 -33.27 33.59 -15.38
CA THR A 2 -34.74 33.49 -15.38
C THR A 2 -35.17 32.31 -14.51
N VAL A 3 -36.46 32.21 -14.17
CA VAL A 3 -36.98 31.09 -13.36
C VAL A 3 -36.72 29.73 -14.03
N ASP A 4 -36.64 29.71 -15.36
CA ASP A 4 -36.39 28.52 -16.17
C ASP A 4 -34.93 28.03 -16.13
N ASP A 5 -33.99 28.84 -15.61
CA ASP A 5 -32.57 28.48 -15.49
C ASP A 5 -32.26 27.61 -14.25
N PHE A 6 -33.26 27.36 -13.38
CA PHE A 6 -33.08 26.66 -12.11
C PHE A 6 -33.70 25.26 -12.09
N ALA A 7 -33.08 24.34 -11.36
CA ALA A 7 -33.62 23.00 -11.15
C ALA A 7 -35.03 23.05 -10.52
N LEU A 8 -35.96 22.27 -11.08
CA LEU A 8 -37.38 22.22 -10.66
C LEU A 8 -37.61 21.43 -9.35
N LYS A 9 -36.58 20.77 -8.79
CA LYS A 9 -36.64 19.97 -7.57
C LYS A 9 -35.41 20.24 -6.70
N GLY A 10 -35.60 20.29 -5.38
CA GLY A 10 -34.52 20.47 -4.39
C GLY A 10 -34.76 21.66 -3.46
N THR A 11 -33.77 21.96 -2.63
CA THR A 11 -33.77 23.16 -1.77
C THR A 11 -33.11 24.31 -2.51
N ARG A 12 -33.87 25.35 -2.82
CA ARG A 12 -33.33 26.61 -3.36
C ARG A 12 -32.97 27.55 -2.22
N VAL A 13 -31.72 27.98 -2.19
CA VAL A 13 -31.24 29.02 -1.27
C VAL A 13 -30.94 30.26 -2.09
N GLU A 14 -31.65 31.35 -1.82
CA GLU A 14 -31.42 32.65 -2.43
C GLU A 14 -30.91 33.62 -1.36
N LEU A 15 -29.73 34.19 -1.61
CA LEU A 15 -29.07 35.11 -0.68
C LEU A 15 -29.07 36.50 -1.30
N ILE A 16 -29.71 37.45 -0.63
CA ILE A 16 -29.86 38.84 -1.08
C ILE A 16 -29.02 39.74 -0.17
N GLY A 17 -28.35 40.75 -0.74
CA GLY A 17 -27.55 41.69 0.03
C GLY A 17 -26.21 41.13 0.54
N LEU A 18 -25.66 40.12 -0.15
CA LEU A 18 -24.32 39.61 0.13
C LEU A 18 -23.28 40.71 -0.05
N ASP A 19 -22.42 40.88 0.97
CA ASP A 19 -21.21 41.68 0.82
C ASP A 19 -20.35 41.11 -0.32
N ALA A 20 -19.71 42.00 -1.08
CA ALA A 20 -18.93 41.63 -2.25
C ALA A 20 -17.82 40.60 -1.94
N ASN A 21 -17.27 40.62 -0.72
CA ASN A 21 -16.25 39.67 -0.29
C ASN A 21 -16.81 38.23 -0.14
N PHE A 22 -18.07 38.08 0.29
CA PHE A 22 -18.71 36.75 0.39
C PHE A 22 -19.25 36.26 -0.94
N TYR A 23 -19.61 37.18 -1.86
CA TYR A 23 -20.05 36.80 -3.20
C TYR A 23 -18.99 35.99 -3.93
N GLY A 24 -17.70 36.37 -3.86
CA GLY A 24 -16.61 35.62 -4.47
C GLY A 24 -16.51 34.16 -3.97
N LEU A 25 -16.60 33.96 -2.65
CA LEU A 25 -16.56 32.64 -2.02
C LEU A 25 -17.79 31.79 -2.41
N LEU A 26 -18.98 32.37 -2.33
CA LEU A 26 -20.25 31.69 -2.56
C LEU A 26 -20.61 31.53 -4.06
N SER A 27 -19.85 32.16 -4.94
CA SER A 27 -19.93 31.96 -6.39
C SER A 27 -18.88 30.96 -6.90
N ASN A 28 -17.89 30.61 -6.08
CA ASN A 28 -16.85 29.66 -6.42
C ASN A 28 -17.36 28.21 -6.27
N PHE A 29 -17.68 27.61 -7.41
CA PHE A 29 -18.16 26.22 -7.47
C PHE A 29 -17.20 25.24 -6.80
N ALA A 30 -15.88 25.40 -6.97
CA ALA A 30 -14.89 24.47 -6.42
C ALA A 30 -14.82 24.51 -4.89
N GLU A 31 -14.90 25.72 -4.30
CA GLU A 31 -14.90 25.89 -2.85
C GLU A 31 -16.18 25.35 -2.21
N ILE A 32 -17.34 25.65 -2.79
CA ILE A 32 -18.63 25.10 -2.32
C ILE A 32 -18.63 23.58 -2.43
N LYS A 33 -18.21 23.04 -3.56
CA LYS A 33 -18.07 21.59 -3.77
C LYS A 33 -17.15 20.97 -2.72
N GLY A 34 -15.99 21.56 -2.45
CA GLY A 34 -15.05 21.09 -1.44
C GLY A 34 -15.68 21.05 -0.06
N TYR A 35 -16.33 22.15 0.35
CA TYR A 35 -17.03 22.24 1.63
C TYR A 35 -18.16 21.19 1.75
N LEU A 36 -19.02 21.06 0.75
CA LEU A 36 -20.14 20.11 0.77
C LEU A 36 -19.68 18.66 0.85
N LYS A 37 -18.55 18.31 0.23
CA LYS A 37 -17.93 16.98 0.37
C LYS A 37 -17.47 16.65 1.78
N GLU A 38 -17.18 17.66 2.59
CA GLU A 38 -16.77 17.50 3.98
C GLU A 38 -17.95 17.49 4.96
N VAL A 39 -19.06 18.18 4.64
CA VAL A 39 -20.17 18.34 5.59
C VAL A 39 -21.41 17.50 5.30
N VAL A 40 -21.57 17.01 4.07
CA VAL A 40 -22.72 16.19 3.68
C VAL A 40 -22.34 14.70 3.69
N PRO A 41 -23.19 13.80 4.22
CA PRO A 41 -23.00 12.35 4.10
C PRO A 41 -23.28 11.87 2.66
N LEU A 42 -22.40 12.23 1.73
CA LEU A 42 -22.54 11.85 0.32
C LEU A 42 -22.35 10.36 0.11
N HIS A 43 -22.93 9.84 -0.97
CA HIS A 43 -22.56 8.55 -1.51
C HIS A 43 -21.11 8.53 -2.03
N PHE A 44 -20.51 7.34 -2.09
CA PHE A 44 -19.28 7.11 -2.84
C PHE A 44 -19.57 7.07 -4.35
N ASP A 45 -18.59 7.46 -5.15
CA ASP A 45 -18.69 7.33 -6.60
C ASP A 45 -18.48 5.88 -7.02
N LYS A 46 -19.57 5.18 -7.31
CA LYS A 46 -19.56 3.75 -7.69
C LYS A 46 -18.74 3.46 -8.95
N LYS A 47 -18.54 4.44 -9.83
CA LYS A 47 -17.79 4.26 -11.08
C LYS A 47 -16.29 4.38 -10.85
N ASN A 48 -15.89 5.25 -9.92
CA ASN A 48 -14.49 5.62 -9.71
C ASN A 48 -13.87 4.99 -8.45
N PHE A 49 -14.67 4.34 -7.60
CA PHE A 49 -14.21 3.68 -6.40
C PHE A 49 -14.86 2.32 -6.21
N LYS A 50 -14.08 1.25 -6.44
CA LYS A 50 -14.59 -0.13 -6.50
C LYS A 50 -15.19 -0.65 -5.18
N TRP A 51 -14.78 -0.08 -4.05
CA TRP A 51 -15.24 -0.50 -2.71
C TRP A 51 -16.43 0.30 -2.17
N SER A 52 -16.96 1.23 -2.97
CA SER A 52 -18.11 2.08 -2.64
C SER A 52 -19.25 1.31 -1.97
N GLU A 53 -19.81 0.32 -2.67
CA GLU A 53 -20.97 -0.44 -2.18
C GLU A 53 -20.65 -1.27 -0.93
N THR A 54 -19.47 -1.90 -0.88
CA THR A 54 -19.03 -2.68 0.28
C THR A 54 -18.97 -1.84 1.54
N ILE A 55 -18.42 -0.63 1.46
CA ILE A 55 -18.28 0.27 2.60
C ILE A 55 -19.64 0.80 3.04
N GLU A 56 -20.47 1.29 2.11
CA GLU A 56 -21.80 1.80 2.43
C GLU A 56 -22.67 0.71 3.08
N GLN A 57 -22.71 -0.47 2.47
CA GLN A 57 -23.53 -1.59 2.95
C GLN A 57 -23.07 -2.03 4.34
N ARG A 58 -21.76 -2.14 4.57
CA ARG A 58 -21.24 -2.53 5.88
C ARG A 58 -21.60 -1.53 6.97
N ILE A 59 -21.49 -0.22 6.69
CA ILE A 59 -21.87 0.81 7.66
C ILE A 59 -23.37 0.74 7.97
N ILE A 60 -24.21 0.60 6.94
CA ILE A 60 -25.66 0.52 7.08
C ILE A 60 -26.07 -0.71 7.91
N ASP A 61 -25.48 -1.87 7.64
CA ASP A 61 -25.83 -3.12 8.32
C ASP A 61 -25.46 -3.09 9.81
N GLU A 62 -24.26 -2.60 10.14
CA GLU A 62 -23.82 -2.43 11.54
C GLU A 62 -24.68 -1.39 12.27
N CYS A 63 -25.09 -0.31 11.59
CA CYS A 63 -26.02 0.66 12.16
C CYS A 63 -27.39 0.02 12.45
N LYS A 64 -27.93 -0.77 11.51
CA LYS A 64 -29.20 -1.49 11.70
C LYS A 64 -29.12 -2.50 12.85
N GLU A 65 -28.06 -3.29 12.92
CA GLU A 65 -27.84 -4.28 13.99
C GLU A 65 -27.84 -3.63 15.37
N HIS A 66 -27.30 -2.40 15.46
CA HIS A 66 -27.14 -1.67 16.71
C HIS A 66 -28.20 -0.58 16.96
N ASN A 67 -29.30 -0.55 16.19
CA ASN A 67 -30.37 0.45 16.28
C ASN A 67 -29.85 1.91 16.20
N ALA A 68 -28.82 2.14 15.40
CA ALA A 68 -28.30 3.46 15.07
C ALA A 68 -28.77 3.89 13.68
N THR A 69 -28.85 5.20 13.46
CA THR A 69 -29.17 5.78 12.15
C THR A 69 -27.90 6.24 11.46
N PHE A 70 -27.80 5.98 10.16
CA PHE A 70 -26.80 6.55 9.27
C PHE A 70 -27.48 6.77 7.92
N GLU A 71 -27.51 8.01 7.48
CA GLU A 71 -28.20 8.42 6.26
C GLU A 71 -27.19 8.89 5.23
N LEU A 72 -27.40 8.49 3.98
CA LEU A 72 -26.64 8.96 2.84
C LEU A 72 -27.53 9.87 1.98
N ILE A 73 -26.92 10.88 1.36
CA ILE A 73 -27.62 11.91 0.61
C ILE A 73 -27.09 11.96 -0.82
N ASP A 74 -28.01 11.84 -1.78
CA ASP A 74 -27.77 12.21 -3.17
C ASP A 74 -27.82 13.73 -3.31
N LEU A 75 -26.74 14.33 -3.81
CA LEU A 75 -26.62 15.78 -3.91
C LEU A 75 -26.19 16.19 -5.32
N ASN A 76 -27.08 16.91 -6.02
CA ASN A 76 -26.78 17.61 -7.25
C ASN A 76 -26.55 19.10 -6.93
N LEU A 77 -25.35 19.61 -7.21
CA LEU A 77 -24.96 20.99 -6.94
C LEU A 77 -25.05 21.83 -8.21
N GLN A 78 -25.75 22.97 -8.14
CA GLN A 78 -25.76 23.99 -9.18
C GLN A 78 -25.24 25.33 -8.64
N VAL A 79 -24.18 25.89 -9.23
CA VAL A 79 -23.68 27.26 -8.94
C VAL A 79 -23.37 27.96 -10.25
N ASN A 80 -23.97 29.12 -10.49
CA ASN A 80 -23.75 29.95 -11.68
C ASN A 80 -23.85 29.19 -13.02
N GLY A 81 -24.79 28.25 -13.12
CA GLY A 81 -25.02 27.45 -14.33
C GLY A 81 -24.13 26.22 -14.47
N VAL A 82 -23.12 26.04 -13.61
CA VAL A 82 -22.35 24.78 -13.51
C VAL A 82 -23.14 23.81 -12.63
N VAL A 83 -23.33 22.58 -13.12
CA VAL A 83 -24.11 21.52 -12.47
C VAL A 83 -23.24 20.26 -12.33
N GLU A 84 -23.19 19.65 -11.15
CA GLU A 84 -22.49 18.37 -10.93
C GLU A 84 -23.14 17.55 -9.81
N ASP A 85 -23.18 16.22 -9.97
CA ASP A 85 -23.46 15.30 -8.87
C ASP A 85 -22.25 15.18 -7.94
N LEU A 86 -22.49 15.32 -6.64
CA LEU A 86 -21.42 15.29 -5.64
C LEU A 86 -21.32 13.93 -4.98
N TYR A 87 -20.09 13.43 -4.95
CA TYR A 87 -19.70 12.21 -4.27
C TYR A 87 -18.58 12.46 -3.26
N ARG A 88 -18.38 11.50 -2.36
CA ARG A 88 -17.17 11.44 -1.53
C ARG A 88 -15.91 11.50 -2.38
N PRO A 89 -14.80 12.07 -1.88
CA PRO A 89 -13.64 12.41 -2.70
C PRO A 89 -12.77 11.21 -3.09
N TYR A 90 -13.10 10.00 -2.64
CA TYR A 90 -12.25 8.82 -2.78
C TYR A 90 -12.35 8.20 -4.17
N LYS A 91 -11.20 7.89 -4.76
CA LYS A 91 -11.09 7.22 -6.06
C LYS A 91 -10.03 6.13 -6.01
N ASP A 92 -10.17 5.14 -6.87
CA ASP A 92 -9.15 4.10 -7.02
C ASP A 92 -7.79 4.70 -7.42
N SER A 93 -7.79 5.78 -8.22
CA SER A 93 -6.60 6.50 -8.66
C SER A 93 -5.79 7.17 -7.55
N ASP A 94 -6.35 7.32 -6.34
CA ASP A 94 -5.61 7.84 -5.19
C ASP A 94 -4.60 6.82 -4.63
N PHE A 95 -4.79 5.54 -4.98
CA PHE A 95 -3.94 4.42 -4.59
C PHE A 95 -2.92 4.11 -5.69
N HIS A 96 -1.76 3.58 -5.30
CA HIS A 96 -0.79 3.10 -6.27
C HIS A 96 -1.42 2.01 -7.15
N ASN A 97 -1.11 2.07 -8.45
CA ASN A 97 -1.63 1.18 -9.49
C ASN A 97 -3.17 1.20 -9.62
N ALA A 98 -3.83 2.26 -9.16
CA ALA A 98 -5.28 2.39 -9.12
C ALA A 98 -5.99 1.17 -8.48
N SER A 99 -5.36 0.57 -7.47
CA SER A 99 -5.82 -0.71 -6.92
C SER A 99 -5.85 -0.68 -5.39
N PRO A 100 -6.87 -0.06 -4.77
CA PRO A 100 -7.02 -0.15 -3.32
C PRO A 100 -7.21 -1.60 -2.89
N ARG A 101 -6.59 -1.97 -1.77
CA ARG A 101 -6.92 -3.23 -1.09
C ARG A 101 -8.33 -3.16 -0.51
N GLU A 102 -8.92 -4.33 -0.29
CA GLU A 102 -10.24 -4.46 0.33
C GLU A 102 -10.29 -3.67 1.66
N PRO A 103 -11.40 -2.96 1.93
CA PRO A 103 -11.56 -2.20 3.16
C PRO A 103 -11.52 -3.12 4.37
N HIS A 104 -10.71 -2.74 5.37
CA HIS A 104 -10.78 -3.34 6.70
C HIS A 104 -11.70 -2.51 7.59
N PHE A 105 -12.45 -3.17 8.47
CA PHE A 105 -13.42 -2.54 9.35
C PHE A 105 -13.14 -2.85 10.82
N GLU A 106 -13.29 -1.85 11.68
CA GLU A 106 -13.23 -1.99 13.14
C GLU A 106 -14.49 -1.37 13.76
N ILE A 107 -15.22 -2.17 14.55
CA ILE A 107 -16.45 -1.73 15.20
C ILE A 107 -16.12 -1.12 16.55
N LEU A 108 -16.41 0.16 16.72
CA LEU A 108 -16.19 0.88 17.97
C LEU A 108 -17.40 0.68 18.89
N LYS A 109 -17.29 -0.28 19.81
CA LYS A 109 -18.32 -0.55 20.83
C LYS A 109 -17.72 -0.96 22.17
N LYS A 110 -18.45 -0.70 23.26
CA LYS A 110 -18.14 -1.27 24.58
C LYS A 110 -19.41 -1.73 25.28
N GLY A 111 -19.45 -3.00 25.63
CA GLY A 111 -20.69 -3.64 26.10
C GLY A 111 -21.80 -3.43 25.06
N ASN A 112 -22.94 -2.91 25.50
CA ASN A 112 -24.07 -2.61 24.62
C ASN A 112 -24.01 -1.21 23.99
N THR A 113 -22.97 -0.42 24.26
CA THR A 113 -22.85 0.93 23.69
C THR A 113 -22.10 0.86 22.38
N PHE A 114 -22.84 0.96 21.27
CA PHE A 114 -22.28 1.16 19.94
C PHE A 114 -21.94 2.65 19.74
N ILE A 115 -20.72 2.92 19.27
CA ILE A 115 -20.20 4.28 19.11
C ILE A 115 -20.11 4.65 17.63
N GLY A 116 -19.52 3.76 16.83
CA GLY A 116 -19.19 4.02 15.44
C GLY A 116 -18.41 2.90 14.79
N ILE A 117 -17.94 3.18 13.57
CA ILE A 117 -17.25 2.22 12.71
C ILE A 117 -16.03 2.93 12.13
N VAL A 118 -14.89 2.25 12.12
CA VAL A 118 -13.72 2.67 11.35
C VAL A 118 -13.64 1.80 10.11
N TRP A 119 -13.42 2.42 8.96
CA TRP A 119 -13.07 1.69 7.74
C TRP A 119 -11.80 2.29 7.14
N GLY A 120 -10.99 1.45 6.50
CA GLY A 120 -9.80 1.92 5.79
C GLY A 120 -9.34 0.96 4.70
N CYS A 121 -9.05 1.50 3.53
CA CYS A 121 -8.39 0.80 2.43
C CYS A 121 -6.88 1.02 2.52
N LEU A 122 -6.11 -0.06 2.51
CA LEU A 122 -4.65 -0.01 2.46
C LEU A 122 -4.17 0.13 1.01
N ASN A 123 -3.05 0.82 0.81
CA ASN A 123 -2.37 0.88 -0.47
C ASN A 123 -2.00 -0.53 -1.00
N SER A 124 -1.99 -0.69 -2.33
CA SER A 124 -1.49 -1.92 -2.96
C SER A 124 0.01 -2.11 -2.77
N THR A 125 0.74 -1.02 -2.51
CA THR A 125 2.20 -0.97 -2.33
C THR A 125 2.59 -0.61 -0.90
N ARG A 126 3.89 -0.63 -0.62
CA ARG A 126 4.46 -0.21 0.67
C ARG A 126 4.52 1.30 0.86
N ASN A 127 4.19 2.06 -0.17
CA ASN A 127 4.28 3.51 -0.21
C ASN A 127 3.04 4.16 0.43
N LYS A 128 3.18 5.44 0.79
CA LYS A 128 2.06 6.28 1.25
C LYS A 128 1.02 6.46 0.13
N ILE A 129 -0.17 6.90 0.49
CA ILE A 129 -1.19 7.30 -0.50
C ILE A 129 -0.65 8.49 -1.29
N TRP A 130 -0.83 8.51 -2.61
CA TRP A 130 -0.26 9.57 -3.46
C TRP A 130 -0.83 10.94 -3.06
N THR A 131 -2.17 11.03 -3.02
CA THR A 131 -2.92 12.23 -2.64
C THR A 131 -2.76 12.55 -1.15
N LYS A 132 -1.94 13.57 -0.83
CA LYS A 132 -1.55 13.93 0.54
C LYS A 132 -2.74 14.25 1.44
N GLU A 133 -3.75 14.90 0.88
CA GLU A 133 -4.96 15.35 1.57
C GLU A 133 -5.86 14.19 1.99
N LEU A 134 -5.71 13.01 1.37
CA LEU A 134 -6.51 11.82 1.64
C LEU A 134 -5.80 10.81 2.55
N ARG A 135 -4.52 11.04 2.89
CA ARG A 135 -3.70 10.14 3.73
C ARG A 135 -4.31 9.95 5.12
N GLY A 136 -4.52 8.70 5.48
CA GLY A 136 -5.03 8.25 6.76
C GLY A 136 -6.53 8.36 6.90
N PHE A 137 -6.97 8.65 8.13
CA PHE A 137 -8.36 8.54 8.52
C PHE A 137 -8.94 9.92 8.85
N LEU A 138 -10.14 10.19 8.35
CA LEU A 138 -10.90 11.40 8.71
C LEU A 138 -12.00 11.06 9.72
N LEU A 139 -12.09 11.82 10.81
CA LEU A 139 -13.18 11.69 11.77
C LEU A 139 -14.45 12.31 11.20
N LYS A 140 -15.55 11.57 11.21
CA LYS A 140 -16.86 12.03 10.77
C LYS A 140 -17.95 11.70 11.76
N LYS A 141 -18.95 12.57 11.87
CA LYS A 141 -20.19 12.33 12.60
C LYS A 141 -21.33 12.48 11.60
N GLN A 142 -22.11 11.43 11.34
CA GLN A 142 -23.21 11.48 10.35
C GLN A 142 -22.79 12.12 9.00
N GLY A 143 -21.58 11.84 8.53
CA GLY A 143 -21.04 12.37 7.27
C GLY A 143 -20.26 13.69 7.34
N PHE A 144 -20.46 14.52 8.36
CA PHE A 144 -19.69 15.76 8.47
C PHE A 144 -18.34 15.54 9.16
N ALA A 145 -17.30 16.16 8.62
CA ALA A 145 -15.94 16.08 9.11
C ALA A 145 -15.76 16.81 10.46
N ILE A 146 -14.94 16.23 11.32
CA ILE A 146 -14.51 16.81 12.59
C ILE A 146 -12.99 16.87 12.59
N GLY A 147 -12.44 18.09 12.65
CA GLY A 147 -11.01 18.31 12.63
C GLY A 147 -10.35 17.87 11.31
N ARG A 148 -9.05 17.56 11.36
CA ARG A 148 -8.26 17.11 10.22
C ARG A 148 -7.77 15.68 10.42
N ARG A 149 -7.25 15.06 9.36
CA ARG A 149 -6.74 13.68 9.42
C ARG A 149 -5.55 13.56 10.38
N GLU A 150 -4.71 14.60 10.45
CA GLU A 150 -3.53 14.66 11.32
C GLU A 150 -3.89 14.54 12.81
N ASN A 151 -5.10 14.99 13.20
CA ASN A 151 -5.60 14.86 14.56
C ASN A 151 -5.74 13.40 15.00
N LEU A 152 -5.87 12.45 14.06
CA LEU A 152 -6.04 11.05 14.39
C LEU A 152 -4.73 10.26 14.48
N VAL A 153 -3.61 10.79 13.97
CA VAL A 153 -2.32 10.06 13.87
C VAL A 153 -1.89 9.46 15.22
N SER A 154 -2.04 10.20 16.32
CA SER A 154 -1.65 9.75 17.66
C SER A 154 -2.42 8.51 18.14
N TYR A 155 -3.62 8.26 17.64
CA TYR A 155 -4.44 7.09 18.01
C TYR A 155 -4.10 5.87 17.16
N PHE A 156 -3.54 6.09 15.96
CA PHE A 156 -3.02 5.03 15.09
C PHE A 156 -1.53 4.80 15.29
N GLY A 157 -0.87 5.50 16.22
CA GLY A 157 0.53 5.25 16.59
C GLY A 157 1.53 5.76 15.55
N GLN A 158 1.89 4.92 14.58
CA GLN A 158 2.96 5.22 13.63
C GLN A 158 2.43 5.90 12.36
N ARG A 159 2.92 7.11 12.09
CA ARG A 159 2.55 7.88 10.90
C ARG A 159 2.84 7.15 9.58
N THR A 160 3.92 6.37 9.55
CA THR A 160 4.31 5.55 8.40
C THR A 160 3.23 4.57 7.98
N HIS A 161 2.53 3.94 8.93
CA HIS A 161 1.40 3.06 8.63
C HIS A 161 0.13 3.86 8.33
N PHE A 162 -0.13 4.92 9.08
CA PHE A 162 -1.30 5.79 8.91
C PHE A 162 -1.40 6.37 7.50
N ASP A 163 -0.29 6.91 6.97
CA ASP A 163 -0.25 7.58 5.67
C ASP A 163 -0.42 6.61 4.48
N ARG A 164 -0.43 5.29 4.71
CA ARG A 164 -0.67 4.24 3.69
C ARG A 164 -2.14 3.89 3.53
N TYR A 165 -3.00 4.42 4.38
CA TYR A 165 -4.45 4.20 4.32
C TYR A 165 -5.18 5.39 3.72
N VAL A 166 -6.35 5.12 3.17
CA VAL A 166 -7.44 6.09 3.05
C VAL A 166 -8.61 5.51 3.83
N GLY A 167 -9.20 6.29 4.73
CA GLY A 167 -10.31 5.81 5.54
C GLY A 167 -11.09 6.89 6.27
N GLU A 168 -12.10 6.46 7.02
CA GLU A 168 -12.87 7.32 7.91
C GLU A 168 -13.18 6.61 9.22
N VAL A 169 -13.34 7.42 10.27
CA VAL A 169 -13.92 7.02 11.54
C VAL A 169 -15.32 7.64 11.61
N VAL A 170 -16.36 6.82 11.45
CA VAL A 170 -17.75 7.28 11.39
C VAL A 170 -18.41 7.09 12.76
N ILE A 171 -18.67 8.19 13.46
CA ILE A 171 -19.43 8.22 14.70
C ILE A 171 -20.92 8.27 14.37
N VAL A 172 -21.69 7.34 14.96
CA VAL A 172 -23.14 7.26 14.80
C VAL A 172 -23.90 7.47 16.11
N ASN A 173 -23.26 7.22 17.26
CA ASN A 173 -23.87 7.45 18.57
C ASN A 173 -24.27 8.92 18.79
N SER A 174 -25.54 9.16 19.06
CA SER A 174 -26.13 10.51 19.19
C SER A 174 -25.63 11.29 20.41
N ASN A 175 -25.14 10.61 21.45
CA ASN A 175 -24.66 11.24 22.68
C ASN A 175 -23.20 11.70 22.58
N LEU A 176 -22.49 11.31 21.50
CA LEU A 176 -21.12 11.77 21.25
C LEU A 176 -21.17 12.97 20.31
N LEU A 177 -21.02 14.15 20.90
CA LEU A 177 -21.18 15.43 20.21
C LEU A 177 -19.82 16.01 19.81
N PRO A 178 -19.69 16.63 18.63
CA PRO A 178 -18.56 17.50 18.31
C PRO A 178 -18.59 18.75 19.20
N ASN A 179 -17.41 19.33 19.44
CA ASN A 179 -17.31 20.61 20.11
C ASN A 179 -17.76 21.78 19.22
N ALA A 180 -17.92 22.96 19.81
CA ALA A 180 -18.36 24.17 19.10
C ALA A 180 -17.48 24.51 17.87
N SER A 181 -16.17 24.28 17.96
CA SER A 181 -15.21 24.52 16.88
C SER A 181 -15.15 23.40 15.84
N ARG A 182 -15.89 22.30 16.03
CA ARG A 182 -15.91 21.11 15.17
C ARG A 182 -14.52 20.55 14.83
N ASN A 183 -13.58 20.68 15.76
CA ASN A 183 -12.22 20.18 15.60
C ASN A 183 -11.89 19.01 16.55
N ASP A 184 -12.81 18.70 17.47
CA ASP A 184 -12.75 17.59 18.43
C ASP A 184 -14.19 17.27 18.89
N LEU A 185 -14.33 16.33 19.81
CA LEU A 185 -15.55 15.94 20.50
C LEU A 185 -15.65 16.66 21.85
N GLU A 186 -16.88 16.89 22.31
CA GLU A 186 -17.17 17.42 23.64
C GLU A 186 -16.64 16.50 24.74
N TYR A 187 -16.11 17.10 25.81
CA TYR A 187 -15.54 16.34 26.92
C TYR A 187 -16.64 15.54 27.63
N SER A 188 -16.52 14.22 27.60
CA SER A 188 -17.45 13.29 28.24
C SER A 188 -16.80 11.94 28.51
N PRO A 189 -17.35 11.11 29.41
CA PRO A 189 -16.92 9.73 29.57
C PRO A 189 -16.99 8.92 28.27
N LEU A 190 -17.98 9.21 27.41
CA LEU A 190 -18.15 8.58 26.10
C LEU A 190 -17.02 8.96 25.13
N ARG A 191 -16.53 10.21 25.17
CA ARG A 191 -15.35 10.65 24.41
C ARG A 191 -14.09 9.87 24.83
N THR A 192 -13.84 9.75 26.13
CA THR A 192 -12.69 8.98 26.63
C THR A 192 -12.77 7.53 26.18
N LEU A 193 -13.97 6.95 26.25
CA LEU A 193 -14.22 5.60 25.76
C LEU A 193 -13.99 5.46 24.26
N PHE A 194 -14.49 6.39 23.46
CA PHE A 194 -14.31 6.42 22.01
C PHE A 194 -12.82 6.39 21.64
N TYR A 195 -12.01 7.29 22.20
CA TYR A 195 -10.58 7.35 21.89
C TYR A 195 -9.79 6.12 22.38
N SER A 196 -10.23 5.48 23.46
CA SER A 196 -9.67 4.19 23.87
C SER A 196 -9.90 3.11 22.81
N ASN A 197 -11.15 2.93 22.36
CA ASN A 197 -11.46 1.95 21.32
C ASN A 197 -10.79 2.29 19.98
N LEU A 198 -10.69 3.58 19.67
CA LEU A 198 -10.02 4.04 18.45
C LEU A 198 -8.52 3.67 18.46
N LYS A 199 -7.88 3.71 19.63
CA LYS A 199 -6.49 3.27 19.78
C LYS A 199 -6.33 1.76 19.54
N ASP A 200 -7.27 0.96 20.02
CA ASP A 200 -7.30 -0.48 19.78
C ASP A 200 -7.50 -0.79 18.29
N ALA A 201 -8.46 -0.10 17.64
CA ALA A 201 -8.65 -0.17 16.20
C ALA A 201 -7.39 0.22 15.42
N GLY A 202 -6.75 1.33 15.82
CA GLY A 202 -5.49 1.79 15.22
C GLY A 202 -4.37 0.75 15.30
N SER A 203 -4.27 0.03 16.42
CA SER A 203 -3.32 -1.08 16.58
C SER A 203 -3.59 -2.23 15.60
N ASN A 204 -4.86 -2.54 15.31
CA ASN A 204 -5.23 -3.56 14.33
C ASN A 204 -4.85 -3.13 12.91
N PHE A 205 -5.14 -1.88 12.53
CA PHE A 205 -4.72 -1.33 11.23
C PHE A 205 -3.18 -1.35 11.07
N ASN A 206 -2.42 -1.01 12.11
CA ASN A 206 -0.96 -1.13 12.08
C ASN A 206 -0.50 -2.57 11.87
N THR A 207 -1.14 -3.52 12.56
CA THR A 207 -0.81 -4.95 12.44
C THR A 207 -1.03 -5.42 11.00
N ILE A 208 -2.14 -5.02 10.37
CA ILE A 208 -2.43 -5.33 8.96
C ILE A 208 -1.37 -4.73 8.03
N SER A 209 -1.04 -3.44 8.22
CA SER A 209 -0.04 -2.73 7.41
C SER A 209 1.36 -3.33 7.54
N SER A 210 1.75 -3.72 8.75
CA SER A 210 3.02 -4.38 9.07
C SER A 210 3.10 -5.79 8.47
N ASN A 211 2.04 -6.58 8.60
CA ASN A 211 1.97 -7.92 8.01
C ASN A 211 2.07 -7.85 6.48
N PHE A 212 1.38 -6.88 5.87
CA PHE A 212 1.49 -6.66 4.43
C PHE A 212 2.92 -6.25 4.04
N GLN A 213 3.55 -5.34 4.77
CA GLN A 213 4.93 -4.92 4.52
C GLN A 213 5.93 -6.09 4.60
N ALA A 214 5.78 -6.94 5.62
CA ALA A 214 6.63 -8.11 5.81
C ALA A 214 6.44 -9.13 4.68
N SER A 215 5.20 -9.41 4.30
CA SER A 215 4.87 -10.37 3.24
C SER A 215 5.33 -9.88 1.87
N ASP A 216 5.13 -8.60 1.57
CA ASP A 216 5.56 -8.01 0.31
C ASP A 216 7.09 -8.00 0.17
N LYS A 217 7.81 -7.58 1.21
CA LYS A 217 9.28 -7.63 1.24
C LYS A 217 9.80 -9.06 1.06
N ALA A 218 9.21 -10.02 1.79
CA ALA A 218 9.58 -11.42 1.67
C ALA A 218 9.32 -11.97 0.26
N SER A 219 8.24 -11.55 -0.39
CA SER A 219 7.93 -11.95 -1.76
C SER A 219 8.98 -11.44 -2.75
N THR A 220 9.36 -10.16 -2.65
CA THR A 220 10.44 -9.59 -3.47
C THR A 220 11.76 -10.33 -3.26
N GLU A 221 12.16 -10.57 -2.00
CA GLU A 221 13.38 -11.34 -1.68
C GLU A 221 13.34 -12.76 -2.28
N ILE A 222 12.19 -13.46 -2.20
CA ILE A 222 12.04 -14.79 -2.80
C ILE A 222 12.17 -14.75 -4.33
N SER A 223 11.55 -13.76 -4.99
CA SER A 223 11.68 -13.62 -6.44
C SER A 223 13.12 -13.30 -6.86
N GLU A 224 13.83 -12.43 -6.14
CA GLU A 224 15.26 -12.15 -6.36
C GLU A 224 16.12 -13.40 -6.19
N TYR A 225 15.93 -14.16 -5.11
CA TYR A 225 16.67 -15.40 -4.90
C TYR A 225 16.34 -16.47 -5.94
N THR A 226 15.09 -16.54 -6.39
CA THR A 226 14.67 -17.43 -7.48
C THR A 226 15.43 -17.10 -8.76
N ASN A 227 15.55 -15.81 -9.12
CA ASN A 227 16.30 -15.38 -10.30
C ASN A 227 17.80 -15.73 -10.19
N LYS A 228 18.40 -15.57 -9.00
CA LYS A 228 19.80 -15.99 -8.77
C LYS A 228 19.98 -17.50 -8.94
N VAL A 229 19.08 -18.31 -8.38
CA VAL A 229 19.13 -19.78 -8.57
C VAL A 229 18.91 -20.15 -10.03
N LYS A 230 18.01 -19.48 -10.76
CA LYS A 230 17.84 -19.66 -12.22
C LYS A 230 19.14 -19.37 -12.98
N ALA A 231 19.83 -18.26 -12.66
CA ALA A 231 21.10 -17.90 -13.28
C ALA A 231 22.20 -18.95 -13.03
N ILE A 232 22.36 -19.39 -11.78
CA ILE A 232 23.30 -20.47 -11.41
C ILE A 232 22.94 -21.77 -12.14
N THR A 233 21.65 -22.13 -12.19
CA THR A 233 21.17 -23.32 -12.90
C THR A 233 21.53 -23.23 -14.39
N GLY A 234 21.35 -22.06 -15.02
CA GLY A 234 21.72 -21.81 -16.41
C GLY A 234 23.21 -22.00 -16.66
N ALA A 235 24.05 -21.35 -15.85
CA ALA A 235 25.51 -21.36 -15.97
C ALA A 235 26.15 -22.70 -15.59
N PHE A 236 25.55 -23.46 -14.67
CA PHE A 236 26.06 -24.74 -14.22
C PHE A 236 26.03 -25.78 -15.35
N SER A 237 27.19 -26.32 -15.74
CA SER A 237 27.29 -27.49 -16.62
C SER A 237 27.69 -28.73 -15.81
N PRO A 238 26.95 -29.86 -15.91
CA PRO A 238 27.34 -31.13 -15.30
C PRO A 238 28.70 -31.68 -15.79
N PHE A 239 29.22 -31.12 -16.89
CA PHE A 239 30.51 -31.47 -17.47
C PHE A 239 31.58 -30.39 -17.22
N SER A 240 31.29 -29.37 -16.42
CA SER A 240 32.27 -28.34 -16.06
C SER A 240 33.45 -28.97 -15.33
N GLU A 241 34.66 -28.60 -15.75
CA GLU A 241 35.91 -28.97 -15.07
C GLU A 241 36.47 -27.82 -14.23
N ASN A 242 35.86 -26.63 -14.32
CA ASN A 242 36.26 -25.49 -13.50
C ASN A 242 35.74 -25.65 -12.07
N THR A 243 36.57 -26.22 -11.20
CA THR A 243 36.23 -26.46 -9.80
C THR A 243 36.03 -25.17 -9.00
N GLU A 244 36.64 -24.05 -9.42
CA GLU A 244 36.51 -22.77 -8.72
C GLU A 244 35.09 -22.21 -8.88
N ASP A 245 34.54 -22.22 -10.10
CA ASP A 245 33.15 -21.82 -10.37
C ASP A 245 32.16 -22.70 -9.61
N LEU A 246 32.40 -24.03 -9.58
CA LEU A 246 31.51 -24.97 -8.88
C LEU A 246 31.51 -24.71 -7.37
N VAL A 247 32.66 -24.40 -6.78
CA VAL A 247 32.76 -24.02 -5.35
C VAL A 247 32.07 -22.67 -5.11
N HIS A 248 32.25 -21.69 -6.00
CA HIS A 248 31.58 -20.40 -5.91
C HIS A 248 30.05 -20.56 -5.90
N TYR A 249 29.49 -21.36 -6.83
CA TYR A 249 28.06 -21.63 -6.86
C TYR A 249 27.56 -22.30 -5.57
N ILE A 250 28.32 -23.23 -4.99
CA ILE A 250 27.95 -23.85 -3.71
C ILE A 250 27.85 -22.81 -2.58
N ILE A 251 28.82 -21.90 -2.49
CA ILE A 251 28.83 -20.84 -1.47
C ILE A 251 27.61 -19.93 -1.65
N GLU A 252 27.31 -19.53 -2.89
CA GLU A 252 26.18 -18.67 -3.20
C GLU A 252 24.83 -19.35 -2.87
N LEU A 253 24.67 -20.62 -3.26
CA LEU A 253 23.46 -21.41 -2.95
C LEU A 253 23.28 -21.61 -1.44
N ASP A 254 24.35 -21.81 -0.67
CA ASP A 254 24.28 -21.86 0.78
C ASP A 254 23.84 -20.52 1.41
N GLY A 255 24.33 -19.41 0.84
CA GLY A 255 23.91 -18.06 1.21
C GLY A 255 22.41 -17.87 0.97
N ILE A 256 21.93 -18.20 -0.23
CA ILE A 256 20.51 -18.11 -0.61
C ILE A 256 19.65 -18.98 0.32
N LYS A 257 20.03 -20.25 0.52
CA LYS A 257 19.30 -21.18 1.39
C LYS A 257 19.12 -20.61 2.80
N LYS A 258 20.19 -20.11 3.43
CA LYS A 258 20.11 -19.54 4.78
C LYS A 258 19.14 -18.36 4.85
N LYS A 259 19.13 -17.49 3.83
CA LYS A 259 18.22 -16.35 3.75
C LYS A 259 16.76 -16.81 3.57
N VAL A 260 16.49 -17.74 2.66
CA VAL A 260 15.15 -18.34 2.47
C VAL A 260 14.66 -19.04 3.74
N GLU A 261 15.52 -19.78 4.43
CA GLU A 261 15.17 -20.41 5.72
C GLU A 261 14.80 -19.39 6.79
N SER A 262 15.48 -18.25 6.84
CA SER A 262 15.17 -17.16 7.76
C SER A 262 13.78 -16.56 7.47
N ILE A 263 13.43 -16.34 6.21
CA ILE A 263 12.10 -15.86 5.80
C ILE A 263 11.01 -16.83 6.26
N ILE A 264 11.18 -18.13 5.99
CA ILE A 264 10.20 -19.16 6.38
C ILE A 264 10.03 -19.22 7.91
N LYS A 265 11.14 -19.19 8.67
CA LYS A 265 11.09 -19.25 10.15
C LYS A 265 10.40 -18.03 10.76
N ARG A 266 10.55 -16.85 10.16
CA ARG A 266 9.92 -15.61 10.62
C ARG A 266 8.41 -15.55 10.32
N LYS A 267 7.86 -16.49 9.54
CA LYS A 267 6.45 -16.50 9.08
C LYS A 267 6.06 -15.18 8.40
N SER A 268 6.96 -14.63 7.61
CA SER A 268 6.79 -13.30 7.00
C SER A 268 5.58 -13.19 6.06
N PHE A 269 5.07 -14.31 5.54
CA PHE A 269 3.90 -14.36 4.64
C PHE A 269 2.55 -14.33 5.37
N GLY A 270 2.53 -14.48 6.70
CA GLY A 270 1.29 -14.41 7.48
C GLY A 270 0.27 -15.50 7.09
N LYS A 271 -0.77 -15.10 6.36
CA LYS A 271 -1.87 -15.98 5.87
C LYS A 271 -1.73 -16.35 4.38
N ASP A 272 -0.66 -15.92 3.70
CA ASP A 272 -0.44 -16.20 2.29
C ASP A 272 0.24 -17.57 2.11
N ASP A 273 -0.58 -18.62 2.12
CA ASP A 273 -0.12 -20.02 2.04
C ASP A 273 0.59 -20.33 0.71
N GLU A 274 0.20 -19.68 -0.39
CA GLU A 274 0.82 -19.89 -1.71
C GLU A 274 2.25 -19.35 -1.73
N LYS A 275 2.48 -18.12 -1.23
CA LYS A 275 3.84 -17.58 -1.12
C LYS A 275 4.72 -18.35 -0.15
N GLU A 276 4.15 -18.90 0.92
CA GLU A 276 4.91 -19.79 1.81
C GLU A 276 5.31 -21.11 1.10
N LYS A 277 4.44 -21.67 0.24
CA LYS A 277 4.78 -22.84 -0.59
C LYS A 277 5.89 -22.52 -1.58
N GLU A 278 5.82 -21.38 -2.28
CA GLU A 278 6.87 -20.93 -3.20
C GLU A 278 8.24 -20.87 -2.50
N ALA A 279 8.30 -20.26 -1.31
CA ALA A 279 9.54 -20.18 -0.53
C ALA A 279 10.08 -21.57 -0.12
N LYS A 280 9.19 -22.49 0.28
CA LYS A 280 9.56 -23.88 0.62
C LYS A 280 10.07 -24.64 -0.61
N SER A 281 9.42 -24.48 -1.77
CA SER A 281 9.88 -25.07 -3.03
C SER A 281 11.25 -24.53 -3.42
N LEU A 282 11.46 -23.21 -3.38
CA LEU A 282 12.76 -22.60 -3.66
C LEU A 282 13.87 -23.18 -2.76
N LYS A 283 13.60 -23.37 -1.46
CA LYS A 283 14.55 -23.99 -0.54
C LYS A 283 14.93 -25.41 -0.98
N ILE A 284 13.96 -26.24 -1.35
CA ILE A 284 14.17 -27.63 -1.78
C ILE A 284 14.97 -27.67 -3.09
N LEU A 285 14.62 -26.81 -4.04
CA LEU A 285 15.30 -26.70 -5.33
C LEU A 285 16.75 -26.23 -5.18
N THR A 286 16.99 -25.23 -4.34
CA THR A 286 18.33 -24.73 -3.99
C THR A 286 19.21 -25.84 -3.41
N GLU A 287 18.67 -26.62 -2.47
CA GLU A 287 19.35 -27.77 -1.88
C GLU A 287 19.65 -28.89 -2.89
N SER A 288 18.70 -29.14 -3.80
CA SER A 288 18.85 -30.17 -4.82
C SER A 288 19.95 -29.79 -5.83
N LEU A 289 19.97 -28.53 -6.28
CA LEU A 289 21.01 -28.01 -7.16
C LEU A 289 22.38 -28.05 -6.50
N LYS A 290 22.47 -27.65 -5.22
CA LYS A 290 23.72 -27.73 -4.45
C LYS A 290 24.26 -29.16 -4.40
N LYS A 291 23.40 -30.15 -4.15
CA LYS A 291 23.79 -31.57 -4.14
C LYS A 291 24.26 -32.05 -5.51
N GLU A 292 23.63 -31.60 -6.59
CA GLU A 292 24.04 -31.94 -7.97
C GLU A 292 25.43 -31.37 -8.30
N ILE A 293 25.68 -30.12 -7.93
CA ILE A 293 26.99 -29.47 -8.08
C ILE A 293 28.06 -30.19 -7.23
N GLN A 294 27.75 -30.50 -5.97
CA GLN A 294 28.66 -31.24 -5.09
C GLN A 294 29.01 -32.63 -5.66
N ASN A 295 28.02 -33.36 -6.17
CA ASN A 295 28.26 -34.65 -6.82
C ASN A 295 29.17 -34.50 -8.06
N THR A 296 29.06 -33.40 -8.80
CA THR A 296 29.95 -33.10 -9.93
C THR A 296 31.39 -32.91 -9.44
N ILE A 297 31.61 -32.13 -8.38
CA ILE A 297 32.92 -31.94 -7.75
C ILE A 297 33.49 -33.28 -7.25
N ASP A 298 32.69 -34.06 -6.52
CA ASP A 298 33.10 -35.36 -5.98
C ASP A 298 33.45 -36.34 -7.11
N ASN A 299 32.76 -36.27 -8.26
CA ASN A 299 33.09 -37.04 -9.46
C ASN A 299 34.41 -36.58 -10.10
N LEU A 300 34.73 -35.30 -10.11
CA LEU A 300 36.02 -34.79 -10.58
C LEU A 300 37.17 -35.26 -9.67
N ILE A 301 36.96 -35.25 -8.35
CA ILE A 301 37.92 -35.76 -7.37
C ILE A 301 38.08 -37.29 -7.48
N SER A 302 36.96 -38.01 -7.64
CA SER A 302 36.91 -39.48 -7.70
C SER A 302 37.14 -40.07 -9.08
N LYS A 303 37.34 -39.28 -10.15
CA LYS A 303 37.88 -39.78 -11.44
C LYS A 303 39.26 -40.46 -11.32
N LYS A 304 39.89 -40.49 -10.12
CA LYS A 304 40.98 -41.43 -9.76
C LYS A 304 40.53 -42.86 -9.38
N LYS A 305 39.26 -43.15 -9.08
CA LYS A 305 38.70 -44.49 -8.81
C LYS A 305 37.22 -44.64 -9.22
N LYS A 306 36.97 -45.38 -10.32
CA LYS A 306 35.72 -46.01 -10.82
C LYS A 306 34.38 -45.30 -10.51
N ARG A 307 33.75 -44.78 -11.58
CA ARG A 307 32.35 -44.28 -11.63
C ARG A 307 31.36 -45.27 -10.97
N LYS A 308 30.76 -44.87 -9.86
CA LYS A 308 29.51 -45.46 -9.33
C LYS A 308 28.31 -44.70 -9.91
N SER A 309 27.21 -45.42 -10.13
CA SER A 309 25.96 -44.92 -10.72
C SER A 309 25.41 -43.71 -9.98
N LEU A 310 25.05 -42.67 -10.72
CA LEU A 310 24.30 -41.49 -10.25
C LEU A 310 23.01 -41.94 -9.54
N GLY A 311 22.87 -41.55 -8.26
CA GLY A 311 21.64 -41.77 -7.50
C GLY A 311 20.49 -40.91 -8.02
N LYS A 312 19.26 -41.33 -7.70
CA LYS A 312 17.97 -40.68 -8.02
C LYS A 312 17.82 -39.28 -7.39
N GLY A 313 18.63 -38.31 -7.82
CA GLY A 313 18.44 -36.89 -7.53
C GLY A 313 17.55 -36.21 -8.58
N ILE A 314 16.94 -35.09 -8.21
CA ILE A 314 16.26 -34.19 -9.15
C ILE A 314 17.34 -33.67 -10.13
N SER A 315 17.12 -33.82 -11.43
CA SER A 315 18.09 -33.39 -12.46
C SER A 315 18.04 -31.88 -12.69
N LYS A 316 19.13 -31.26 -13.16
CA LYS A 316 19.19 -29.85 -13.59
C LYS A 316 17.96 -29.41 -14.40
N ASN A 317 17.54 -30.21 -15.38
CA ASN A 317 16.41 -29.87 -16.25
C ASN A 317 15.07 -29.85 -15.49
N GLN A 318 14.90 -30.73 -14.51
CA GLN A 318 13.73 -30.74 -13.66
C GLN A 318 13.74 -29.56 -12.67
N ILE A 319 14.91 -29.23 -12.11
CA ILE A 319 15.09 -28.03 -11.28
C ILE A 319 14.74 -26.76 -12.06
N ALA A 320 15.24 -26.62 -13.29
CA ALA A 320 14.95 -25.47 -14.15
C ALA A 320 13.46 -25.34 -14.44
N LYS A 321 12.77 -26.46 -14.70
CA LYS A 321 11.32 -26.48 -14.91
C LYS A 321 10.56 -26.04 -13.65
N GLU A 322 10.84 -26.64 -12.50
CA GLU A 322 10.16 -26.30 -11.24
C GLU A 322 10.46 -24.85 -10.80
N LEU A 323 11.66 -24.32 -11.06
CA LEU A 323 11.96 -22.90 -10.83
C LEU A 323 11.17 -21.95 -11.73
N SER A 324 10.81 -22.38 -12.95
CA SER A 324 10.01 -21.57 -13.87
C SER A 324 8.55 -21.43 -13.43
N GLU A 325 8.07 -22.34 -12.57
CA GLU A 325 6.72 -22.32 -12.00
C GLU A 325 6.61 -21.35 -10.80
N ILE A 326 7.73 -20.94 -10.20
CA ILE A 326 7.75 -19.92 -9.15
C ILE A 326 7.61 -18.54 -9.78
N ASP A 327 6.61 -17.80 -9.32
CA ASP A 327 6.32 -16.43 -9.76
C ASP A 327 7.48 -15.47 -9.42
N THR A 328 8.12 -14.96 -10.46
CA THR A 328 9.19 -13.96 -10.36
C THR A 328 8.76 -12.57 -10.82
N SER A 329 7.47 -12.35 -11.11
CA SER A 329 6.96 -11.04 -11.56
C SER A 329 7.19 -9.91 -10.56
N LYS A 330 7.24 -10.24 -9.26
CA LYS A 330 7.57 -9.27 -8.19
C LYS A 330 9.05 -8.86 -8.13
N ALA A 331 9.92 -9.53 -8.88
CA ALA A 331 11.30 -9.12 -9.08
C ALA A 331 11.48 -8.26 -10.34
N ASP A 332 10.41 -7.86 -11.04
CA ASP A 332 10.51 -6.75 -11.99
C ASP A 332 10.90 -5.52 -11.18
N VAL A 333 12.20 -5.27 -11.17
CA VAL A 333 12.75 -4.09 -10.53
C VAL A 333 12.22 -2.94 -11.35
N LYS A 334 11.31 -2.17 -10.75
CA LYS A 334 10.73 -0.98 -11.37
C LYS A 334 11.89 -0.18 -11.96
N GLN A 335 11.93 -0.08 -13.27
CA GLN A 335 12.90 0.78 -13.93
C GLN A 335 12.50 2.21 -13.66
N TYR A 336 13.51 3.03 -13.39
CA TYR A 336 13.32 4.43 -13.09
C TYR A 336 13.87 5.25 -14.25
N ASP A 337 13.05 6.14 -14.78
CA ASP A 337 13.46 7.05 -15.84
C ASP A 337 14.43 8.12 -15.28
N SER A 338 14.37 8.40 -13.97
CA SER A 338 15.23 9.37 -13.30
C SER A 338 15.48 9.04 -11.82
N PHE A 339 16.55 9.59 -11.24
CA PHE A 339 16.78 9.58 -9.80
C PHE A 339 15.66 10.31 -9.02
N VAL A 340 15.05 11.34 -9.62
CA VAL A 340 13.89 12.03 -9.02
C VAL A 340 12.70 11.08 -8.90
N GLU A 341 12.47 10.24 -9.91
CA GLU A 341 11.43 9.22 -9.86
C GLU A 341 11.71 8.20 -8.75
N LEU A 342 12.97 7.77 -8.60
CA LEU A 342 13.39 6.90 -7.50
C LEU A 342 13.08 7.54 -6.13
N LEU A 343 13.50 8.78 -5.91
CA LEU A 343 13.29 9.47 -4.63
C LEU A 343 11.79 9.69 -4.34
N THR A 344 11.01 9.97 -5.38
CA THR A 344 9.56 10.09 -5.27
C THR A 344 8.92 8.74 -4.90
N ASP A 345 9.38 7.64 -5.50
CA ASP A 345 8.96 6.27 -5.17
C ASP A 345 9.33 5.86 -3.74
N LEU A 346 10.40 6.46 -3.19
CA LEU A 346 10.83 6.31 -1.80
C LEU A 346 10.13 7.29 -0.84
N ASP A 347 9.07 7.98 -1.27
CA ASP A 347 8.25 8.90 -0.46
C ASP A 347 9.03 10.11 0.10
N PHE A 348 10.10 10.57 -0.56
CA PHE A 348 10.72 11.86 -0.23
C PHE A 348 9.81 13.01 -0.68
N ASP A 349 9.49 13.93 0.24
CA ASP A 349 8.66 15.11 -0.05
C ASP A 349 9.54 16.16 -0.76
N LEU A 350 9.63 16.06 -2.09
CA LEU A 350 10.46 16.94 -2.93
C LEU A 350 9.64 18.15 -3.40
N THR A 351 10.04 19.36 -3.00
CA THR A 351 9.54 20.59 -3.61
C THR A 351 9.99 20.70 -5.06
N GLU A 352 9.34 21.53 -5.87
CA GLU A 352 9.76 21.74 -7.27
C GLU A 352 11.20 22.25 -7.37
N GLU A 353 11.68 23.06 -6.42
CA GLU A 353 13.09 23.46 -6.40
C GLU A 353 14.03 22.28 -6.10
N LEU A 354 13.66 21.42 -5.16
CA LEU A 354 14.45 20.21 -4.84
C LEU A 354 14.47 19.22 -6.01
N LYS A 355 13.33 19.05 -6.70
CA LYS A 355 13.27 18.22 -7.92
C LYS A 355 14.24 18.73 -8.98
N ALA A 356 14.28 20.05 -9.21
CA ALA A 356 15.22 20.64 -10.16
C ALA A 356 16.69 20.40 -9.76
N ILE A 357 17.02 20.49 -8.47
CA ILE A 357 18.37 20.19 -7.97
C ILE A 357 18.71 18.70 -8.18
N PHE A 358 17.81 17.79 -7.81
CA PHE A 358 18.06 16.37 -7.96
C PHE A 358 18.10 15.93 -9.43
N PHE A 359 17.34 16.58 -10.31
CA PHE A 359 17.43 16.37 -11.74
C PHE A 359 18.82 16.76 -12.30
N LEU A 360 19.35 17.93 -11.88
CA LEU A 360 20.70 18.35 -12.27
C LEU A 360 21.78 17.39 -11.74
N LEU A 361 21.60 16.88 -10.51
CA LEU A 361 22.51 15.89 -9.93
C LEU A 361 22.45 14.55 -10.69
N ASP A 362 21.25 14.13 -11.08
CA ASP A 362 21.03 12.92 -11.86
C ASP A 362 21.75 12.99 -13.20
N GLU A 363 21.51 14.05 -14.00
CA GLU A 363 22.17 14.25 -15.29
C GLU A 363 23.69 14.36 -15.15
N SER A 364 24.17 15.16 -14.18
CA SER A 364 25.61 15.49 -14.08
C SER A 364 26.45 14.36 -13.49
N PHE A 365 25.90 13.57 -12.58
CA PHE A 365 26.69 12.62 -11.77
C PHE A 365 26.22 11.18 -11.87
N ILE A 366 24.91 10.90 -11.97
CA ILE A 366 24.42 9.52 -11.97
C ILE A 366 24.42 9.00 -13.41
N GLN A 367 23.72 9.69 -14.30
CA GLN A 367 23.71 9.37 -15.73
C GLN A 367 25.11 9.59 -16.34
N GLY A 368 25.79 10.68 -15.97
CA GLY A 368 27.15 10.94 -16.41
C GLY A 368 28.19 9.89 -15.99
N TYR A 369 27.91 9.11 -14.95
CA TYR A 369 28.77 8.00 -14.49
C TYR A 369 28.37 6.64 -15.08
N SER A 370 27.17 6.53 -15.67
CA SER A 370 26.71 5.32 -16.34
C SER A 370 27.17 5.27 -17.80
N GLU A 371 27.70 4.14 -18.24
CA GLU A 371 28.10 3.91 -19.64
C GLU A 371 26.90 3.56 -20.53
N ASN A 372 25.83 3.02 -19.93
CA ASN A 372 24.63 2.59 -20.63
C ASN A 372 23.41 2.56 -19.69
N ALA A 373 22.22 2.34 -20.27
CA ALA A 373 20.96 2.31 -19.54
C ALA A 373 20.87 1.19 -18.49
N GLU A 374 21.51 0.04 -18.71
CA GLU A 374 21.49 -1.07 -17.73
C GLU A 374 22.31 -0.70 -16.49
N GLN A 375 23.52 -0.17 -16.68
CA GLN A 375 24.38 0.28 -15.59
C GLN A 375 23.74 1.43 -14.80
N TYR A 376 23.02 2.33 -15.49
CA TYR A 376 22.25 3.37 -14.83
C TYR A 376 21.18 2.79 -13.89
N GLN A 377 20.41 1.78 -14.34
CA GLN A 377 19.44 1.10 -13.47
C GLN A 377 20.12 0.38 -12.31
N GLU A 378 21.26 -0.27 -12.52
CA GLU A 378 22.04 -0.90 -11.44
C GLU A 378 22.43 0.12 -10.36
N ILE A 379 22.93 1.30 -10.76
CA ILE A 379 23.29 2.38 -9.84
C ILE A 379 22.05 2.85 -9.06
N LEU A 380 20.92 3.08 -9.75
CA LEU A 380 19.68 3.49 -9.09
C LEU A 380 19.16 2.44 -8.10
N HIS A 381 19.27 1.15 -8.43
CA HIS A 381 18.88 0.06 -7.51
C HIS A 381 19.83 -0.07 -6.32
N GLU A 382 21.13 0.13 -6.52
CA GLU A 382 22.10 0.18 -5.43
C GLU A 382 21.82 1.35 -4.49
N LEU A 383 21.57 2.55 -5.05
CA LEU A 383 21.16 3.73 -4.28
C LEU A 383 19.85 3.47 -3.54
N LYS A 384 18.84 2.86 -4.19
CA LYS A 384 17.59 2.45 -3.54
C LYS A 384 17.85 1.57 -2.32
N SER A 385 18.71 0.56 -2.46
CA SER A 385 19.04 -0.35 -1.36
C SER A 385 19.72 0.42 -0.21
N LYS A 386 20.74 1.23 -0.52
CA LYS A 386 21.48 2.00 0.49
C LYS A 386 20.60 3.02 1.21
N ILE A 387 19.72 3.73 0.49
CA ILE A 387 18.79 4.69 1.08
C ILE A 387 17.81 3.98 2.03
N ASN A 388 17.27 2.82 1.63
CA ASN A 388 16.41 2.03 2.51
C ASN A 388 17.14 1.54 3.77
N ASP A 389 18.44 1.24 3.67
CA ASP A 389 19.25 0.82 4.82
C ASP A 389 19.57 1.97 5.80
N LEU A 390 19.49 3.22 5.35
CA LEU A 390 19.76 4.40 6.19
C LEU A 390 18.67 4.69 7.23
N ASN A 391 17.50 4.02 7.19
CA ASN A 391 16.39 4.20 8.16
C ASN A 391 16.05 5.69 8.43
N ILE A 392 16.02 6.53 7.39
CA ILE A 392 15.57 7.93 7.48
C ILE A 392 14.05 8.00 7.33
#